data_AF-A0A7Y5MQ17-F1
#
_entry.id   AF-A0A7Y5MQ17-F1
#
_cell.length_a   1.000
_cell.length_b   1.000
_cell.length_c   1.000
_cell.angle_alpha   90.00
_cell.angle_beta   90.00
_cell.angle_gamma   90.00
#
_symmetry.space_group_name_H-M   'P 1'
#
loop_
_entity.id
_entity.type
_entity.pdbx_description
1 polymer ?
#
loop_
_entity_poly.entity_id
_entity_poly.type
_entity_poly.pdbx_seq_one_letter_code
_entity_poly.pdbx_strand_id
1 'polypeptide(L)'
;MSEQPGPRSDLKQVIDECRELFSKLSDKNRALSEEWNAIAERLYPPAPESEALPSEVDVPPAKHFGDSLLTLHAQFFETCRSLLEARLEIDSLRSERTARETELARFSEQVMLLGRAQGEANERFGYFERELAAAANARRAAEEQLARLEGRLQEADRAQAALEEKLRAAQSLSLTLEQRVGERERDLDRLAAELARAKEEKETALAARSVVESGLSEAESRHRLVAERLASVENQQENLHRQLESLERELNSWKTRAEALESDLQAARSKGVEMEAVAAAARKRNVELDGELSALRGALSDREAELDRARSRTEELVSEGRELRERIGALEVELGSLSQGADGWRHEKGELERSLEEKEAALHAARGRVQALETELQGFRARAAEFQAALQAAELRSRDLERLAGIALETSVPVGDHEDLRKRMDAIEEERRVQAVQEGYHIETIGRLEAEMEAARRDLSEAQDLLSAAQSREREIEEPLRLSEARNRELEERLEQALAELQAARAELAARPVSPELPCIRVDAPLEEEVSPGIPVESGPAEDLPVEADAISEAPWPETLRDESSRALESELLGSVDPRRFDE
;
A
#
# COMPACT_ATOMS: atom_id res chain seq x y z
N MET A 1 -115.49 83.94 -35.05
CA MET A 1 -116.86 83.99 -35.61
C MET A 1 -117.71 84.82 -34.66
N SER A 2 -118.24 85.94 -35.13
CA SER A 2 -119.27 86.73 -34.44
C SER A 2 -120.27 87.15 -35.52
N GLU A 3 -121.48 86.62 -35.47
CA GLU A 3 -122.47 86.80 -36.53
C GLU A 3 -123.00 88.24 -36.51
N GLN A 4 -122.92 88.93 -37.66
CA GLN A 4 -123.69 90.15 -37.90
C GLN A 4 -125.11 89.77 -38.32
N PRO A 5 -126.15 90.50 -37.87
CA PRO A 5 -127.54 90.20 -38.23
C PRO A 5 -127.78 90.47 -39.72
N GLY A 6 -128.35 89.47 -40.41
CA GLY A 6 -128.59 89.52 -41.85
C GLY A 6 -129.82 90.34 -42.28
N PRO A 7 -129.95 90.65 -43.58
CA PRO A 7 -130.83 91.68 -44.15
C PRO A 7 -132.33 91.30 -44.24
N ARG A 8 -132.89 90.71 -43.18
CA ARG A 8 -134.31 90.33 -43.08
C ARG A 8 -135.15 91.31 -42.24
N SER A 9 -134.55 92.26 -41.54
CA SER A 9 -135.26 93.36 -40.85
C SER A 9 -135.93 94.30 -41.85
N ASP A 10 -135.18 94.72 -42.88
CA ASP A 10 -135.50 95.90 -43.68
C ASP A 10 -136.69 95.63 -44.61
N LEU A 11 -136.81 94.39 -45.11
CA LEU A 11 -137.97 93.95 -45.91
C LEU A 11 -139.28 93.99 -45.10
N LYS A 12 -139.22 93.74 -43.79
CA LYS A 12 -140.41 93.76 -42.93
C LYS A 12 -140.88 95.20 -42.71
N GLN A 13 -139.95 96.12 -42.49
CA GLN A 13 -140.25 97.54 -42.36
C GLN A 13 -140.92 98.12 -43.61
N VAL A 14 -140.39 97.82 -44.81
CA VAL A 14 -141.00 98.25 -46.08
C VAL A 14 -142.43 97.70 -46.27
N ILE A 15 -142.68 96.45 -45.88
CA ILE A 15 -144.02 95.84 -45.95
C ILE A 15 -145.02 96.58 -45.03
N ASP A 16 -144.60 96.94 -43.83
CA ASP A 16 -145.47 97.65 -42.87
C ASP A 16 -145.74 99.11 -43.33
N GLU A 17 -144.75 99.82 -43.87
CA GLU A 17 -144.91 101.16 -44.45
C GLU A 17 -145.86 101.18 -45.67
N CYS A 18 -145.75 100.20 -46.59
CA CYS A 18 -146.69 100.06 -47.70
C CYS A 18 -148.13 99.80 -47.23
N ARG A 19 -148.31 99.10 -46.11
CA ARG A 19 -149.63 98.80 -45.53
C ARG A 19 -150.31 100.05 -44.98
N GLU A 20 -149.55 100.92 -44.33
CA GLU A 20 -150.07 102.19 -43.78
C GLU A 20 -150.49 103.15 -44.90
N LEU A 21 -149.71 103.22 -46.00
CA LEU A 21 -150.07 104.02 -47.17
C LEU A 21 -151.36 103.52 -47.86
N PHE A 22 -151.56 102.21 -47.96
CA PHE A 22 -152.80 101.64 -48.51
C PHE A 22 -154.03 101.96 -47.65
N SER A 23 -153.91 101.94 -46.32
CA SER A 23 -155.00 102.36 -45.43
C SER A 23 -155.39 103.81 -45.68
N LYS A 24 -154.40 104.73 -45.69
CA LYS A 24 -154.63 106.17 -45.91
C LYS A 24 -155.23 106.48 -47.28
N LEU A 25 -154.93 105.67 -48.31
CA LEU A 25 -155.54 105.82 -49.63
C LEU A 25 -156.99 105.32 -49.66
N SER A 26 -157.27 104.18 -49.00
CA SER A 26 -158.61 103.60 -48.87
C SER A 26 -159.57 104.55 -48.15
N ASP A 27 -159.15 105.14 -47.04
CA ASP A 27 -159.99 106.07 -46.25
C ASP A 27 -160.32 107.35 -47.04
N LYS A 28 -159.38 107.86 -47.84
CA LYS A 28 -159.61 109.00 -48.75
C LYS A 28 -160.59 108.68 -49.88
N ASN A 29 -160.52 107.46 -50.43
CA ASN A 29 -161.41 107.04 -51.51
C ASN A 29 -162.84 106.80 -51.01
N ARG A 30 -162.99 106.40 -49.74
CA ARG A 30 -164.28 106.31 -49.04
C ARG A 30 -164.94 107.68 -48.86
N ALA A 31 -164.19 108.66 -48.35
CA ALA A 31 -164.69 110.03 -48.17
C ALA A 31 -165.17 110.67 -49.49
N LEU A 32 -164.41 110.51 -50.58
CA LEU A 32 -164.80 111.00 -51.90
C LEU A 32 -166.04 110.28 -52.47
N SER A 33 -166.23 109.00 -52.16
CA SER A 33 -167.43 108.26 -52.57
C SER A 33 -168.68 108.71 -51.78
N GLU A 34 -168.52 109.07 -50.52
CA GLU A 34 -169.60 109.59 -49.67
C GLU A 34 -170.02 111.01 -50.11
N GLU A 35 -169.06 111.90 -50.43
CA GLU A 35 -169.35 113.22 -51.01
C GLU A 35 -170.05 113.13 -52.38
N TRP A 36 -169.66 112.17 -53.23
CA TRP A 36 -170.27 112.01 -54.55
C TRP A 36 -171.72 111.50 -54.49
N ASN A 37 -172.02 110.57 -53.57
CA ASN A 37 -173.39 110.10 -53.34
C ASN A 37 -174.30 111.20 -52.77
N ALA A 38 -173.78 112.05 -51.87
CA ALA A 38 -174.53 113.20 -51.33
C ALA A 38 -174.87 114.27 -52.40
N ILE A 39 -174.09 114.35 -53.49
CA ILE A 39 -174.38 115.21 -54.64
C ILE A 39 -175.40 114.54 -55.58
N ALA A 40 -175.33 113.22 -55.76
CA ALA A 40 -176.27 112.46 -56.59
C ALA A 40 -177.71 112.51 -56.06
N GLU A 41 -177.92 112.34 -54.74
CA GLU A 41 -179.25 112.40 -54.11
C GLU A 41 -179.93 113.77 -54.25
N ARG A 42 -179.16 114.85 -54.41
CA ARG A 42 -179.71 116.21 -54.56
C ARG A 42 -180.21 116.55 -55.97
N LEU A 43 -179.87 115.77 -56.99
CA LEU A 43 -180.23 116.06 -58.37
C LEU A 43 -181.32 115.13 -58.93
N TYR A 44 -181.66 114.03 -58.25
CA TYR A 44 -182.72 113.10 -58.66
C TYR A 44 -183.49 112.47 -57.49
N PRO A 45 -184.61 113.06 -57.04
CA PRO A 45 -185.70 112.29 -56.43
C PRO A 45 -186.50 111.56 -57.54
N PRO A 46 -186.94 110.31 -57.32
CA PRO A 46 -187.72 109.56 -58.32
C PRO A 46 -189.18 110.04 -58.40
N ALA A 47 -189.76 109.97 -59.60
CA ALA A 47 -191.19 110.20 -59.83
C ALA A 47 -192.04 108.98 -59.38
N PRO A 48 -193.33 109.21 -59.08
CA PRO A 48 -194.35 108.33 -59.64
C PRO A 48 -195.57 109.08 -60.27
N GLU A 49 -195.91 108.64 -61.48
CA GLU A 49 -197.22 108.37 -62.09
C GLU A 49 -198.55 109.04 -61.61
N SER A 50 -199.35 109.48 -62.61
CA SER A 50 -200.83 109.66 -62.63
C SER A 50 -201.46 110.75 -61.70
N GLU A 51 -202.62 111.39 -61.97
CA GLU A 51 -203.70 111.14 -62.95
C GLU A 51 -204.62 112.38 -63.15
N ALA A 52 -205.44 112.37 -64.23
CA ALA A 52 -206.76 113.01 -64.41
C ALA A 52 -207.00 114.54 -64.67
N LEU A 53 -208.01 114.76 -65.52
CA LEU A 53 -208.76 115.96 -65.99
C LEU A 53 -209.79 116.47 -64.93
N PRO A 54 -210.48 117.65 -65.03
CA PRO A 54 -211.33 118.09 -66.18
C PRO A 54 -211.50 119.63 -66.41
N SER A 55 -212.70 120.09 -66.79
CA SER A 55 -213.00 121.14 -67.79
C SER A 55 -213.92 122.32 -67.35
N GLU A 56 -214.14 123.26 -68.30
CA GLU A 56 -215.26 124.24 -68.48
C GLU A 56 -215.25 125.68 -67.86
N VAL A 57 -215.43 126.68 -68.76
CA VAL A 57 -216.49 127.75 -68.86
C VAL A 57 -216.88 128.51 -67.56
N ASP A 58 -216.93 129.87 -67.51
CA ASP A 58 -217.96 130.74 -68.14
C ASP A 58 -217.59 132.26 -68.28
N VAL A 59 -218.48 133.05 -68.91
CA VAL A 59 -218.45 134.52 -69.18
C VAL A 59 -219.37 135.29 -68.19
N PRO A 60 -220.03 136.48 -68.41
CA PRO A 60 -220.00 137.60 -69.39
C PRO A 60 -219.62 138.96 -68.67
N PRO A 61 -220.08 140.22 -69.00
CA PRO A 61 -220.73 140.81 -70.18
C PRO A 61 -220.09 142.15 -70.70
N ALA A 62 -220.80 142.87 -71.60
CA ALA A 62 -220.23 143.89 -72.51
C ALA A 62 -220.72 145.34 -72.32
N LYS A 63 -219.90 146.32 -72.78
CA LYS A 63 -220.26 147.41 -73.74
C LYS A 63 -219.16 148.49 -73.83
N HIS A 64 -218.55 148.68 -75.00
CA HIS A 64 -218.53 149.94 -75.78
C HIS A 64 -217.79 149.69 -77.10
N PHE A 65 -218.31 150.25 -78.20
CA PHE A 65 -218.11 149.78 -79.57
C PHE A 65 -217.73 150.98 -80.44
N GLY A 66 -216.50 151.00 -80.99
CA GLY A 66 -215.93 152.17 -81.67
C GLY A 66 -214.48 151.99 -82.14
N ASP A 67 -213.51 152.38 -81.31
CA ASP A 67 -212.30 153.05 -81.84
C ASP A 67 -210.93 152.33 -81.77
N SER A 68 -210.84 151.07 -81.34
CA SER A 68 -209.52 150.40 -81.10
C SER A 68 -209.23 149.14 -81.94
N LEU A 69 -209.90 148.98 -83.09
CA LEU A 69 -209.68 147.84 -84.01
C LEU A 69 -208.29 147.81 -84.68
N LEU A 70 -207.53 148.91 -84.62
CA LEU A 70 -206.17 149.01 -85.18
C LEU A 70 -205.08 148.52 -84.22
N THR A 71 -205.31 148.55 -82.90
CA THR A 71 -204.29 148.21 -81.89
C THR A 71 -204.04 146.70 -81.78
N LEU A 72 -205.09 145.90 -82.02
CA LEU A 72 -205.01 144.43 -81.94
C LEU A 72 -204.18 143.80 -83.09
N HIS A 73 -204.08 144.49 -84.23
CA HIS A 73 -203.34 144.00 -85.40
C HIS A 73 -201.81 144.11 -85.23
N ALA A 74 -201.33 145.01 -84.37
CA ALA A 74 -199.91 145.17 -84.07
C ALA A 74 -199.38 144.05 -83.15
N GLN A 75 -200.13 143.71 -82.09
CA GLN A 75 -199.69 142.80 -81.04
C GLN A 75 -199.54 141.33 -81.50
N PHE A 76 -200.30 140.93 -82.53
CA PHE A 76 -200.19 139.58 -83.10
C PHE A 76 -198.87 139.34 -83.85
N PHE A 77 -198.31 140.37 -84.49
CA PHE A 77 -197.05 140.25 -85.24
C PHE A 77 -195.81 140.17 -84.34
N GLU A 78 -195.83 140.81 -83.17
CA GLU A 78 -194.72 140.71 -82.20
C GLU A 78 -194.64 139.32 -81.54
N THR A 79 -195.77 138.66 -81.29
CA THR A 79 -195.79 137.30 -80.72
C THR A 79 -195.29 136.23 -81.70
N CYS A 80 -195.59 136.36 -83.00
CA CYS A 80 -195.02 135.46 -84.01
C CYS A 80 -193.51 135.66 -84.21
N ARG A 81 -192.97 136.85 -83.93
CA ARG A 81 -191.54 137.13 -84.04
C ARG A 81 -190.73 136.49 -82.92
N SER A 82 -191.15 136.63 -81.66
CA SER A 82 -190.39 136.08 -80.51
C SER A 82 -190.31 134.55 -80.53
N LEU A 83 -191.36 133.87 -81.01
CA LEU A 83 -191.38 132.41 -81.19
C LEU A 83 -190.42 131.91 -82.29
N LEU A 84 -190.09 132.75 -83.27
CA LEU A 84 -189.11 132.43 -84.33
C LEU A 84 -187.67 132.64 -83.85
N GLU A 85 -187.42 133.71 -83.09
CA GLU A 85 -186.12 133.97 -82.46
C GLU A 85 -185.77 132.87 -81.43
N ALA A 86 -186.71 132.47 -80.57
CA ALA A 86 -186.52 131.38 -79.60
C ALA A 86 -186.25 130.00 -80.25
N ARG A 87 -186.75 129.75 -81.46
CA ARG A 87 -186.52 128.47 -82.17
C ARG A 87 -185.12 128.38 -82.75
N LEU A 88 -184.58 129.49 -83.26
CA LEU A 88 -183.19 129.55 -83.77
C LEU A 88 -182.17 129.38 -82.63
N GLU A 89 -182.48 129.89 -81.43
CA GLU A 89 -181.63 129.72 -80.24
C GLU A 89 -181.56 128.25 -79.77
N ILE A 90 -182.68 127.52 -79.83
CA ILE A 90 -182.72 126.07 -79.51
C ILE A 90 -181.87 125.24 -80.49
N ASP A 91 -181.93 125.54 -81.79
CA ASP A 91 -181.14 124.80 -82.78
C ASP A 91 -179.64 125.14 -82.71
N SER A 92 -179.28 126.37 -82.27
CA SER A 92 -177.90 126.74 -81.92
C SER A 92 -177.34 125.88 -80.78
N LEU A 93 -178.06 125.80 -79.65
CA LEU A 93 -177.65 125.03 -78.47
C LEU A 93 -177.56 123.52 -78.74
N ARG A 94 -178.37 122.99 -79.65
CA ARG A 94 -178.25 121.60 -80.12
C ARG A 94 -176.93 121.35 -80.86
N SER A 95 -176.46 122.30 -81.66
CA SER A 95 -175.17 122.18 -82.34
C SER A 95 -173.99 122.17 -81.36
N GLU A 96 -173.97 123.07 -80.37
CA GLU A 96 -172.93 123.11 -79.33
C GLU A 96 -172.89 121.83 -78.49
N ARG A 97 -174.06 121.26 -78.17
CA ARG A 97 -174.14 119.98 -77.45
C ARG A 97 -173.46 118.86 -78.24
N THR A 98 -173.76 118.73 -79.53
CA THR A 98 -173.12 117.69 -80.36
C THR A 98 -171.62 117.89 -80.50
N ALA A 99 -171.13 119.14 -80.54
CA ALA A 99 -169.70 119.43 -80.54
C ALA A 99 -169.03 118.93 -79.25
N ARG A 100 -169.56 119.26 -78.07
CA ARG A 100 -168.99 118.83 -76.78
C ARG A 100 -169.07 117.32 -76.54
N GLU A 101 -170.11 116.65 -77.03
CA GLU A 101 -170.19 115.19 -76.98
C GLU A 101 -169.06 114.53 -77.81
N THR A 102 -168.65 115.14 -78.95
CA THR A 102 -167.47 114.65 -79.70
C THR A 102 -166.11 114.96 -79.06
N GLU A 103 -165.98 116.05 -78.30
CA GLU A 103 -164.75 116.36 -77.56
C GLU A 103 -164.56 115.42 -76.37
N LEU A 104 -165.62 115.10 -75.62
CA LEU A 104 -165.59 114.12 -74.53
C LEU A 104 -165.21 112.71 -75.03
N ALA A 105 -165.68 112.31 -76.21
CA ALA A 105 -165.27 111.06 -76.82
C ALA A 105 -163.74 111.00 -77.06
N ARG A 106 -163.15 112.05 -77.65
CA ARG A 106 -161.70 112.16 -77.87
C ARG A 106 -160.90 112.15 -76.56
N PHE A 107 -161.41 112.81 -75.52
CA PHE A 107 -160.72 112.84 -74.22
C PHE A 107 -160.67 111.46 -73.57
N SER A 108 -161.75 110.66 -73.68
CA SER A 108 -161.76 109.29 -73.16
C SER A 108 -160.78 108.36 -73.89
N GLU A 109 -160.62 108.53 -75.20
CA GLU A 109 -159.62 107.80 -76.01
C GLU A 109 -158.18 108.13 -75.59
N GLN A 110 -157.86 109.40 -75.32
CA GLN A 110 -156.54 109.82 -74.85
C GLN A 110 -156.20 109.24 -73.46
N VAL A 111 -157.17 109.18 -72.55
CA VAL A 111 -156.99 108.58 -71.21
C VAL A 111 -156.73 107.06 -71.31
N MET A 112 -157.41 106.36 -72.22
CA MET A 112 -157.19 104.93 -72.48
C MET A 112 -155.79 104.63 -73.02
N LEU A 113 -155.26 105.49 -73.91
CA LEU A 113 -153.89 105.36 -74.43
C LEU A 113 -152.82 105.61 -73.37
N LEU A 114 -153.02 106.61 -72.49
CA LEU A 114 -152.16 106.85 -71.32
C LEU A 114 -152.15 105.66 -70.36
N GLY A 115 -153.30 105.04 -70.10
CA GLY A 115 -153.41 103.84 -69.28
C GLY A 115 -152.60 102.66 -69.82
N ARG A 116 -152.58 102.45 -71.15
CA ARG A 116 -151.71 101.42 -71.77
C ARG A 116 -150.22 101.74 -71.64
N ALA A 117 -149.82 102.97 -71.96
CA ALA A 117 -148.42 103.38 -71.88
C ALA A 117 -147.84 103.24 -70.46
N GLN A 118 -148.66 103.54 -69.44
CA GLN A 118 -148.28 103.35 -68.03
C GLN A 118 -148.15 101.86 -67.64
N GLY A 119 -149.00 100.98 -68.20
CA GLY A 119 -148.87 99.53 -68.02
C GLY A 119 -147.57 98.97 -68.60
N GLU A 120 -147.26 99.31 -69.86
CA GLU A 120 -146.02 98.88 -70.53
C GLU A 120 -144.75 99.38 -69.82
N ALA A 121 -144.78 100.59 -69.24
CA ALA A 121 -143.66 101.11 -68.47
C ALA A 121 -143.41 100.28 -67.19
N ASN A 122 -144.47 99.93 -66.46
CA ASN A 122 -144.38 99.13 -65.24
C ASN A 122 -143.84 97.71 -65.51
N GLU A 123 -144.24 97.07 -66.61
CA GLU A 123 -143.70 95.76 -66.99
C GLU A 123 -142.19 95.82 -67.29
N ARG A 124 -141.71 96.89 -67.92
CA ARG A 124 -140.26 97.10 -68.17
C ARG A 124 -139.48 97.30 -66.87
N PHE A 125 -140.00 98.10 -65.92
CA PHE A 125 -139.37 98.22 -64.60
C PHE A 125 -139.30 96.86 -63.87
N GLY A 126 -140.39 96.10 -63.88
CA GLY A 126 -140.42 94.75 -63.32
C GLY A 126 -139.53 93.73 -64.05
N TYR A 127 -139.06 94.00 -65.27
CA TYR A 127 -138.01 93.22 -65.94
C TYR A 127 -136.62 93.64 -65.44
N PHE A 128 -136.31 94.95 -65.40
CA PHE A 128 -135.02 95.47 -64.94
C PHE A 128 -134.71 95.11 -63.47
N GLU A 129 -135.70 95.12 -62.58
CA GLU A 129 -135.50 94.68 -61.19
C GLU A 129 -135.09 93.21 -61.09
N ARG A 130 -135.68 92.33 -61.92
CA ARG A 130 -135.31 90.91 -61.99
C ARG A 130 -133.90 90.71 -62.59
N GLU A 131 -133.53 91.52 -63.58
CA GLU A 131 -132.21 91.48 -64.21
C GLU A 131 -131.10 91.99 -63.26
N LEU A 132 -131.37 93.06 -62.49
CA LEU A 132 -130.50 93.55 -61.42
C LEU A 132 -130.36 92.52 -60.28
N ALA A 133 -131.44 91.87 -59.86
CA ALA A 133 -131.39 90.81 -58.85
C ALA A 133 -130.57 89.59 -59.33
N ALA A 134 -130.70 89.20 -60.61
CA ALA A 134 -129.90 88.16 -61.21
C ALA A 134 -128.40 88.53 -61.26
N ALA A 135 -128.06 89.76 -61.66
CA ALA A 135 -126.69 90.27 -61.68
C ALA A 135 -126.06 90.33 -60.28
N ALA A 136 -126.81 90.76 -59.26
CA ALA A 136 -126.35 90.79 -57.88
C ALA A 136 -126.06 89.38 -57.32
N ASN A 137 -126.90 88.39 -57.67
CA ASN A 137 -126.69 86.99 -57.28
C ASN A 137 -125.50 86.36 -58.03
N ALA A 138 -125.33 86.65 -59.32
CA ALA A 138 -124.16 86.23 -60.09
C ALA A 138 -122.85 86.80 -59.53
N ARG A 139 -122.86 88.08 -59.10
CA ARG A 139 -121.72 88.72 -58.43
C ARG A 139 -121.37 88.02 -57.11
N ARG A 140 -122.34 87.73 -56.25
CA ARG A 140 -122.10 86.98 -55.00
C ARG A 140 -121.51 85.59 -55.27
N ALA A 141 -122.02 84.88 -56.28
CA ALA A 141 -121.47 83.58 -56.67
C ALA A 141 -120.01 83.67 -57.16
N ALA A 142 -119.64 84.76 -57.86
CA ALA A 142 -118.25 85.01 -58.26
C ALA A 142 -117.35 85.38 -57.05
N GLU A 143 -117.85 86.19 -56.12
CA GLU A 143 -117.14 86.53 -54.86
C GLU A 143 -116.90 85.28 -53.99
N GLU A 144 -117.89 84.36 -53.91
CA GLU A 144 -117.70 83.05 -53.27
C GLU A 144 -116.67 82.16 -53.99
N GLN A 145 -116.64 82.17 -55.33
CA GLN A 145 -115.64 81.41 -56.09
C GLN A 145 -114.23 81.98 -55.88
N LEU A 146 -114.07 83.30 -55.83
CA LEU A 146 -112.79 83.94 -55.50
C LEU A 146 -112.33 83.55 -54.09
N ALA A 147 -113.18 83.65 -53.07
CA ALA A 147 -112.85 83.22 -51.71
C ALA A 147 -112.42 81.74 -51.63
N ARG A 148 -113.06 80.85 -52.41
CA ARG A 148 -112.65 79.43 -52.52
C ARG A 148 -111.31 79.25 -53.24
N LEU A 149 -111.01 80.06 -54.26
CA LEU A 149 -109.72 80.03 -54.96
C LEU A 149 -108.59 80.59 -54.08
N GLU A 150 -108.83 81.67 -53.35
CA GLU A 150 -107.90 82.22 -52.36
C GLU A 150 -107.61 81.23 -51.23
N GLY A 151 -108.64 80.52 -50.73
CA GLY A 151 -108.47 79.43 -49.77
C GLY A 151 -107.57 78.32 -50.31
N ARG A 152 -107.82 77.86 -51.54
CA ARG A 152 -106.99 76.85 -52.22
C ARG A 152 -105.56 77.32 -52.52
N LEU A 153 -105.38 78.62 -52.79
CA LEU A 153 -104.05 79.22 -52.99
C LEU A 153 -103.26 79.19 -51.67
N GLN A 154 -103.87 79.63 -50.57
CA GLN A 154 -103.24 79.56 -49.24
C GLN A 154 -102.94 78.13 -48.79
N GLU A 155 -103.79 77.15 -49.15
CA GLU A 155 -103.51 75.73 -48.92
C GLU A 155 -102.31 75.24 -49.75
N ALA A 156 -102.21 75.66 -51.01
CA ALA A 156 -101.06 75.35 -51.87
C ALA A 156 -99.77 76.00 -51.35
N ASP A 157 -99.80 77.26 -50.92
CA ASP A 157 -98.65 77.96 -50.33
C ASP A 157 -98.17 77.27 -49.04
N ARG A 158 -99.10 76.86 -48.16
CA ARG A 158 -98.78 76.07 -46.96
C ARG A 158 -98.19 74.70 -47.32
N ALA A 159 -98.72 74.04 -48.36
CA ALA A 159 -98.19 72.76 -48.83
C ALA A 159 -96.79 72.91 -49.44
N GLN A 160 -96.53 73.99 -50.20
CA GLN A 160 -95.20 74.31 -50.71
C GLN A 160 -94.22 74.58 -49.58
N ALA A 161 -94.58 75.42 -48.60
CA ALA A 161 -93.72 75.69 -47.45
C ALA A 161 -93.35 74.41 -46.68
N ALA A 162 -94.32 73.50 -46.48
CA ALA A 162 -94.09 72.20 -45.84
C ALA A 162 -93.21 71.25 -46.71
N LEU A 163 -93.27 71.35 -48.04
CA LEU A 163 -92.37 70.62 -48.94
C LEU A 163 -90.95 71.20 -48.93
N GLU A 164 -90.80 72.52 -48.89
CA GLU A 164 -89.49 73.17 -48.76
C GLU A 164 -88.84 72.87 -47.41
N GLU A 165 -89.61 72.83 -46.32
CA GLU A 165 -89.12 72.41 -45.00
C GLU A 165 -88.64 70.95 -45.02
N LYS A 166 -89.44 70.04 -45.61
CA LYS A 166 -89.02 68.63 -45.81
C LYS A 166 -87.78 68.51 -46.69
N LEU A 167 -87.64 69.34 -47.72
CA LEU A 167 -86.46 69.37 -48.58
C LEU A 167 -85.22 69.84 -47.82
N ARG A 168 -85.32 70.93 -47.04
CA ARG A 168 -84.23 71.41 -46.17
C ARG A 168 -83.84 70.36 -45.12
N ALA A 169 -84.82 69.68 -44.52
CA ALA A 169 -84.58 68.58 -43.60
C ALA A 169 -83.86 67.40 -44.29
N ALA A 170 -84.32 66.97 -45.47
CA ALA A 170 -83.68 65.92 -46.26
C ALA A 170 -82.24 66.28 -46.68
N GLN A 171 -82.00 67.54 -47.07
CA GLN A 171 -80.65 68.05 -47.38
C GLN A 171 -79.73 68.02 -46.15
N SER A 172 -80.22 68.46 -44.98
CA SER A 172 -79.44 68.38 -43.74
C SER A 172 -79.12 66.94 -43.33
N LEU A 173 -80.04 66.01 -43.57
CA LEU A 173 -79.83 64.58 -43.36
C LEU A 173 -78.81 63.99 -44.35
N SER A 174 -78.85 64.37 -45.63
CA SER A 174 -77.84 63.97 -46.64
C SER A 174 -76.44 64.39 -46.20
N LEU A 175 -76.25 65.67 -45.86
CA LEU A 175 -74.97 66.19 -45.37
C LEU A 175 -74.49 65.46 -44.11
N THR A 176 -75.39 65.14 -43.18
CA THR A 176 -75.08 64.36 -41.97
C THR A 176 -74.67 62.92 -42.31
N LEU A 177 -75.31 62.30 -43.29
CA LEU A 177 -74.96 60.95 -43.75
C LEU A 177 -73.63 60.94 -44.52
N GLU A 178 -73.38 61.93 -45.38
CA GLU A 178 -72.12 62.12 -46.09
C GLU A 178 -70.95 62.31 -45.12
N GLN A 179 -71.13 63.13 -44.07
CA GLN A 179 -70.15 63.29 -43.00
C GLN A 179 -69.88 61.95 -42.29
N ARG A 180 -70.93 61.21 -41.91
CA ARG A 180 -70.80 59.89 -41.26
C ARG A 180 -70.18 58.83 -42.17
N VAL A 181 -70.42 58.88 -43.48
CA VAL A 181 -69.75 58.01 -44.47
C VAL A 181 -68.27 58.35 -44.53
N GLY A 182 -67.90 59.63 -44.67
CA GLY A 182 -66.51 60.05 -44.69
C GLY A 182 -65.76 59.81 -43.36
N GLU A 183 -66.45 59.82 -42.22
CA GLU A 183 -65.89 59.35 -40.94
C GLU A 183 -65.61 57.84 -40.98
N ARG A 184 -66.56 57.04 -41.46
CA ARG A 184 -66.40 55.58 -41.55
C ARG A 184 -65.37 55.13 -42.57
N GLU A 185 -65.20 55.87 -43.66
CA GLU A 185 -64.11 55.65 -44.62
C GLU A 185 -62.75 55.88 -43.95
N ARG A 186 -62.57 56.98 -43.20
CA ARG A 186 -61.33 57.23 -42.44
C ARG A 186 -61.08 56.18 -41.35
N ASP A 187 -62.13 55.71 -40.66
CA ASP A 187 -62.02 54.61 -39.70
C ASP A 187 -61.58 53.30 -40.38
N LEU A 188 -62.11 53.00 -41.57
CA LEU A 188 -61.73 51.82 -42.36
C LEU A 188 -60.28 51.91 -42.87
N ASP A 189 -59.86 53.07 -43.40
CA ASP A 189 -58.47 53.32 -43.81
C ASP A 189 -57.51 53.16 -42.63
N ARG A 190 -57.89 53.68 -41.46
CA ARG A 190 -57.11 53.52 -40.23
C ARG A 190 -57.00 52.05 -39.81
N LEU A 191 -58.11 51.32 -39.78
CA LEU A 191 -58.12 49.90 -39.44
C LEU A 191 -57.33 49.06 -40.46
N ALA A 192 -57.36 49.43 -41.75
CA ALA A 192 -56.56 48.79 -42.78
C ALA A 192 -55.05 49.03 -42.56
N ALA A 193 -54.65 50.25 -42.19
CA ALA A 193 -53.26 50.58 -41.86
C ALA A 193 -52.79 49.89 -40.57
N GLU A 194 -53.63 49.83 -39.53
CA GLU A 194 -53.36 49.09 -38.29
C GLU A 194 -53.24 47.58 -38.55
N LEU A 195 -54.11 47.00 -39.40
CA LEU A 195 -54.02 45.60 -39.84
C LEU A 195 -52.77 45.30 -40.68
N ALA A 196 -52.34 46.24 -41.54
CA ALA A 196 -51.11 46.10 -42.33
C ALA A 196 -49.88 46.06 -41.41
N ARG A 197 -49.78 46.99 -40.45
CA ARG A 197 -48.71 46.99 -39.43
C ARG A 197 -48.71 45.72 -38.59
N ALA A 198 -49.88 45.27 -38.12
CA ALA A 198 -50.00 44.03 -37.34
C ALA A 198 -49.57 42.77 -38.14
N LYS A 199 -49.71 42.77 -39.47
CA LYS A 199 -49.19 41.70 -40.32
C LYS A 199 -47.66 41.76 -40.43
N GLU A 200 -47.09 42.94 -40.66
CA GLU A 200 -45.64 43.16 -40.72
C GLU A 200 -44.96 42.83 -39.37
N GLU A 201 -45.53 43.26 -38.26
CA GLU A 201 -45.12 42.89 -36.89
C GLU A 201 -45.19 41.38 -36.66
N LYS A 202 -46.23 40.71 -37.17
CA LYS A 202 -46.35 39.24 -37.10
C LYS A 202 -45.29 38.54 -37.95
N GLU A 203 -45.03 39.00 -39.17
CA GLU A 203 -44.04 38.40 -40.07
C GLU A 203 -42.61 38.59 -39.53
N THR A 204 -42.29 39.78 -39.03
CA THR A 204 -41.01 40.05 -38.34
C THR A 204 -40.86 39.23 -37.06
N ALA A 205 -41.93 39.05 -36.26
CA ALA A 205 -41.91 38.16 -35.10
C ALA A 205 -41.74 36.68 -35.48
N LEU A 206 -42.31 36.22 -36.58
CA LEU A 206 -42.11 34.85 -37.10
C LEU A 206 -40.67 34.65 -37.61
N ALA A 207 -40.08 35.66 -38.27
CA ALA A 207 -38.68 35.63 -38.68
C ALA A 207 -37.73 35.63 -37.45
N ALA A 208 -38.00 36.47 -36.44
CA ALA A 208 -37.24 36.44 -35.19
C ALA A 208 -37.35 35.09 -34.47
N ARG A 209 -38.54 34.48 -34.47
CA ARG A 209 -38.76 33.13 -33.91
C ARG A 209 -37.93 32.07 -34.65
N SER A 210 -37.89 32.07 -35.99
CA SER A 210 -37.11 31.06 -36.73
C SER A 210 -35.60 31.20 -36.48
N VAL A 211 -35.09 32.43 -36.30
CA VAL A 211 -33.72 32.67 -35.85
C VAL A 211 -33.49 32.08 -34.46
N VAL A 212 -34.38 32.31 -33.49
CA VAL A 212 -34.29 31.72 -32.14
C VAL A 212 -34.34 30.18 -32.18
N GLU A 213 -35.22 29.58 -32.99
CA GLU A 213 -35.30 28.12 -33.15
C GLU A 213 -34.01 27.54 -33.76
N SER A 214 -33.40 28.21 -34.75
CA SER A 214 -32.10 27.81 -35.29
C SER A 214 -30.96 27.94 -34.27
N GLY A 215 -30.93 29.03 -33.49
CA GLY A 215 -29.95 29.24 -32.43
C GLY A 215 -30.09 28.26 -31.27
N LEU A 216 -31.32 27.83 -30.95
CA LEU A 216 -31.58 26.77 -29.97
C LEU A 216 -31.07 25.42 -30.47
N SER A 217 -31.34 25.06 -31.73
CA SER A 217 -30.81 23.82 -32.35
C SER A 217 -29.27 23.82 -32.41
N GLU A 218 -28.65 24.97 -32.68
CA GLU A 218 -27.19 25.11 -32.60
C GLU A 218 -26.68 24.97 -31.16
N ALA A 219 -27.34 25.60 -30.18
CA ALA A 219 -26.99 25.46 -28.77
C ALA A 219 -27.13 24.00 -28.28
N GLU A 220 -28.18 23.29 -28.67
CA GLU A 220 -28.38 21.87 -28.36
C GLU A 220 -27.30 20.97 -28.97
N SER A 221 -26.95 21.19 -30.24
CA SER A 221 -25.89 20.41 -30.89
C SER A 221 -24.51 20.67 -30.28
N ARG A 222 -24.20 21.93 -29.92
CA ARG A 222 -23.01 22.27 -29.12
C ARG A 222 -23.04 21.62 -27.73
N HIS A 223 -24.20 21.59 -27.06
CA HIS A 223 -24.35 20.94 -25.76
C HIS A 223 -24.14 19.42 -25.85
N ARG A 224 -24.68 18.75 -26.88
CA ARG A 224 -24.43 17.31 -27.13
C ARG A 224 -22.95 17.04 -27.36
N LEU A 225 -22.28 17.84 -28.19
CA LEU A 225 -20.83 17.71 -28.43
C LEU A 225 -20.01 17.93 -27.16
N VAL A 226 -20.39 18.88 -26.30
CA VAL A 226 -19.74 19.08 -24.99
C VAL A 226 -19.97 17.89 -24.06
N ALA A 227 -21.19 17.34 -24.01
CA ALA A 227 -21.51 16.16 -23.21
C ALA A 227 -20.73 14.90 -23.69
N GLU A 228 -20.63 14.68 -25.00
CA GLU A 228 -19.82 13.59 -25.59
C GLU A 228 -18.34 13.76 -25.25
N ARG A 229 -17.81 14.99 -25.29
CA ARG A 229 -16.43 15.28 -24.89
C ARG A 229 -16.20 15.09 -23.39
N LEU A 230 -17.15 15.48 -22.54
CA LEU A 230 -17.08 15.24 -21.10
C LEU A 230 -17.05 13.74 -20.81
N ALA A 231 -18.00 12.97 -21.36
CA ALA A 231 -18.03 11.52 -21.22
C ALA A 231 -16.72 10.85 -21.72
N SER A 232 -16.13 11.35 -22.81
CA SER A 232 -14.83 10.88 -23.29
C SER A 232 -13.68 11.17 -22.32
N VAL A 233 -13.66 12.35 -21.69
CA VAL A 233 -12.65 12.73 -20.68
C VAL A 233 -12.85 11.95 -19.38
N GLU A 234 -14.08 11.72 -18.93
CA GLU A 234 -14.40 10.88 -17.77
C GLU A 234 -13.91 9.44 -17.98
N ASN A 235 -14.21 8.85 -19.15
CA ASN A 235 -13.68 7.52 -19.52
C ASN A 235 -12.14 7.49 -19.57
N GLN A 236 -11.48 8.56 -20.02
CA GLN A 236 -10.02 8.67 -19.98
C GLN A 236 -9.49 8.77 -18.55
N GLN A 237 -10.14 9.54 -17.67
CA GLN A 237 -9.78 9.64 -16.25
C GLN A 237 -9.94 8.29 -15.53
N GLU A 238 -11.05 7.58 -15.73
CA GLU A 238 -11.23 6.24 -15.15
C GLU A 238 -10.15 5.27 -15.64
N ASN A 239 -9.80 5.29 -16.93
CA ASN A 239 -8.75 4.42 -17.47
C ASN A 239 -7.37 4.74 -16.87
N LEU A 240 -7.02 6.02 -16.75
CA LEU A 240 -5.78 6.46 -16.08
C LEU A 240 -5.77 6.09 -14.58
N HIS A 241 -6.92 6.16 -13.90
CA HIS A 241 -7.03 5.75 -12.50
C HIS A 241 -6.78 4.24 -12.32
N ARG A 242 -7.41 3.40 -13.16
CA ARG A 242 -7.17 1.95 -13.17
C ARG A 242 -5.70 1.60 -13.49
N GLN A 243 -5.06 2.36 -14.38
CA GLN A 243 -3.62 2.20 -14.67
C GLN A 243 -2.74 2.57 -13.46
N LEU A 244 -3.03 3.68 -12.77
CA LEU A 244 -2.34 4.07 -11.55
C LEU A 244 -2.50 3.00 -10.45
N GLU A 245 -3.71 2.52 -10.18
CA GLU A 245 -3.93 1.45 -9.21
C GLU A 245 -3.16 0.16 -9.58
N SER A 246 -3.03 -0.18 -10.87
CA SER A 246 -2.24 -1.34 -11.31
C SER A 246 -0.76 -1.14 -10.99
N LEU A 247 -0.20 0.02 -11.33
CA LEU A 247 1.19 0.38 -11.05
C LEU A 247 1.48 0.46 -9.55
N GLU A 248 0.54 0.91 -8.73
CA GLU A 248 0.66 0.91 -7.26
C GLU A 248 0.68 -0.51 -6.69
N ARG A 249 -0.16 -1.42 -7.20
CA ARG A 249 -0.14 -2.85 -6.83
C ARG A 249 1.18 -3.50 -7.23
N GLU A 250 1.67 -3.26 -8.44
CA GLU A 250 2.96 -3.73 -8.92
C GLU A 250 4.12 -3.19 -8.07
N LEU A 251 4.13 -1.88 -7.77
CA LEU A 251 5.15 -1.25 -6.93
C LEU A 251 5.19 -1.86 -5.52
N ASN A 252 4.04 -2.13 -4.91
CA ASN A 252 3.97 -2.78 -3.60
C ASN A 252 4.40 -4.27 -3.66
N SER A 253 4.13 -4.96 -4.77
CA SER A 253 4.69 -6.31 -5.03
C SER A 253 6.21 -6.29 -5.17
N TRP A 254 6.77 -5.28 -5.83
CA TRP A 254 8.23 -5.12 -5.93
C TRP A 254 8.89 -4.74 -4.61
N LYS A 255 8.27 -3.89 -3.79
CA LYS A 255 8.75 -3.55 -2.43
C LYS A 255 8.80 -4.77 -1.52
N THR A 256 7.69 -5.50 -1.39
CA THR A 256 7.63 -6.71 -0.56
C THR A 256 8.62 -7.79 -1.02
N ARG A 257 8.85 -7.90 -2.33
CA ARG A 257 9.91 -8.78 -2.87
C ARG A 257 11.33 -8.30 -2.53
N ALA A 258 11.58 -6.99 -2.52
CA ALA A 258 12.88 -6.42 -2.14
C ALA A 258 13.16 -6.63 -0.63
N GLU A 259 12.16 -6.39 0.22
CA GLU A 259 12.22 -6.65 1.66
C GLU A 259 12.51 -8.14 1.97
N ALA A 260 11.88 -9.06 1.25
CA ALA A 260 12.17 -10.50 1.37
C ALA A 260 13.61 -10.83 0.96
N LEU A 261 14.10 -10.31 -0.17
CA LEU A 261 15.48 -10.53 -0.63
C LEU A 261 16.52 -9.91 0.31
N GLU A 262 16.21 -8.79 0.96
CA GLU A 262 17.08 -8.19 1.97
C GLU A 262 17.14 -9.05 3.24
N SER A 263 16.01 -9.63 3.67
CA SER A 263 15.95 -10.60 4.76
C SER A 263 16.74 -11.88 4.45
N ASP A 264 16.57 -12.45 3.25
CA ASP A 264 17.33 -13.61 2.78
C ASP A 264 18.85 -13.31 2.75
N LEU A 265 19.24 -12.11 2.30
CA LEU A 265 20.64 -11.67 2.28
C LEU A 265 21.22 -11.55 3.70
N GLN A 266 20.45 -11.03 4.66
CA GLN A 266 20.87 -10.96 6.06
C GLN A 266 21.05 -12.36 6.67
N ALA A 267 20.11 -13.28 6.40
CA ALA A 267 20.21 -14.68 6.85
C ALA A 267 21.38 -15.44 6.20
N ALA A 268 21.66 -15.18 4.92
CA ALA A 268 22.83 -15.73 4.24
C ALA A 268 24.14 -15.19 4.84
N ARG A 269 24.19 -13.90 5.22
CA ARG A 269 25.35 -13.28 5.89
C ARG A 269 25.58 -13.84 7.29
N SER A 270 24.54 -14.00 8.12
CA SER A 270 24.69 -14.58 9.47
C SER A 270 25.19 -16.02 9.38
N LYS A 271 24.64 -16.82 8.46
CA LYS A 271 25.11 -18.19 8.20
C LYS A 271 26.55 -18.24 7.67
N GLY A 272 26.98 -17.23 6.92
CA GLY A 272 28.39 -17.06 6.53
C GLY A 272 29.32 -16.90 7.74
N VAL A 273 28.97 -15.99 8.66
CA VAL A 273 29.72 -15.77 9.91
C VAL A 273 29.74 -17.02 10.80
N GLU A 274 28.61 -17.74 10.90
CA GLU A 274 28.55 -19.02 11.61
C GLU A 274 29.51 -20.07 11.01
N MET A 275 29.53 -20.20 9.68
CA MET A 275 30.44 -21.12 8.98
C MET A 275 31.91 -20.72 9.12
N GLU A 276 32.23 -19.43 9.12
CA GLU A 276 33.58 -18.93 9.39
C GLU A 276 34.02 -19.24 10.84
N ALA A 277 33.12 -19.08 11.82
CA ALA A 277 33.39 -19.45 13.21
C ALA A 277 33.62 -20.96 13.38
N VAL A 278 32.81 -21.80 12.71
CA VAL A 278 33.00 -23.26 12.69
C VAL A 278 34.34 -23.63 12.02
N ALA A 279 34.69 -22.98 10.91
CA ALA A 279 35.97 -23.21 10.24
C ALA A 279 37.17 -22.78 11.11
N ALA A 280 37.08 -21.67 11.84
CA ALA A 280 38.09 -21.23 12.79
C ALA A 280 38.26 -22.22 13.96
N ALA A 281 37.15 -22.71 14.53
CA ALA A 281 37.17 -23.72 15.58
C ALA A 281 37.78 -25.06 15.08
N ALA A 282 37.43 -25.51 13.87
CA ALA A 282 38.01 -26.70 13.26
C ALA A 282 39.52 -26.56 13.00
N ARG A 283 39.97 -25.39 12.52
CA ARG A 283 41.42 -25.09 12.37
C ARG A 283 42.14 -25.14 13.72
N LYS A 284 41.57 -24.55 14.77
CA LYS A 284 42.13 -24.60 16.13
C LYS A 284 42.26 -26.05 16.61
N ARG A 285 41.22 -26.87 16.42
CA ARG A 285 41.25 -28.29 16.84
C ARG A 285 42.28 -29.11 16.05
N ASN A 286 42.50 -28.83 14.76
CA ASN A 286 43.58 -29.47 14.01
C ASN A 286 44.97 -29.09 14.57
N VAL A 287 45.22 -27.82 14.89
CA VAL A 287 46.49 -27.39 15.51
C VAL A 287 46.71 -28.06 16.88
N GLU A 288 45.64 -28.19 17.68
CA GLU A 288 45.69 -28.96 18.94
C GLU A 288 46.03 -30.44 18.69
N LEU A 289 45.37 -31.09 17.71
CA LEU A 289 45.63 -32.49 17.33
C LEU A 289 47.04 -32.72 16.76
N ASP A 290 47.56 -31.79 15.97
CA ASP A 290 48.94 -31.83 15.46
C ASP A 290 49.97 -31.69 16.61
N GLY A 291 49.63 -30.88 17.63
CA GLY A 291 50.38 -30.80 18.90
C GLY A 291 50.32 -32.11 19.69
N GLU A 292 49.13 -32.68 19.90
CA GLU A 292 48.92 -33.98 20.55
C GLU A 292 49.70 -35.10 19.83
N LEU A 293 49.65 -35.14 18.49
CA LEU A 293 50.41 -36.10 17.67
C LEU A 293 51.93 -35.90 17.76
N SER A 294 52.39 -34.66 17.81
CA SER A 294 53.83 -34.36 17.95
C SER A 294 54.35 -34.77 19.33
N ALA A 295 53.58 -34.52 20.40
CA ALA A 295 53.90 -34.98 21.74
C ALA A 295 53.89 -36.52 21.85
N LEU A 296 52.93 -37.20 21.22
CA LEU A 296 52.88 -38.67 21.16
C LEU A 296 54.06 -39.26 20.37
N ARG A 297 54.52 -38.60 19.29
CA ARG A 297 55.73 -39.01 18.55
C ARG A 297 57.00 -38.84 19.39
N GLY A 298 57.13 -37.73 20.12
CA GLY A 298 58.23 -37.53 21.07
C GLY A 298 58.26 -38.63 22.13
N ALA A 299 57.12 -38.85 22.80
CA ALA A 299 57.01 -39.91 23.81
C ALA A 299 57.25 -41.33 23.25
N LEU A 300 56.90 -41.60 21.99
CA LEU A 300 57.25 -42.86 21.33
C LEU A 300 58.77 -42.97 21.12
N SER A 301 59.42 -41.92 20.62
CA SER A 301 60.88 -41.87 20.43
C SER A 301 61.63 -42.05 21.75
N ASP A 302 61.14 -41.45 22.84
CA ASP A 302 61.71 -41.62 24.18
C ASP A 302 61.61 -43.08 24.65
N ARG A 303 60.47 -43.74 24.37
CA ARG A 303 60.22 -45.15 24.72
C ARG A 303 61.01 -46.12 23.85
N GLU A 304 61.24 -45.80 22.59
CA GLU A 304 62.15 -46.56 21.72
C GLU A 304 63.59 -46.46 22.24
N ALA A 305 64.05 -45.26 22.64
CA ALA A 305 65.34 -45.07 23.28
C ALA A 305 65.45 -45.76 24.66
N GLU A 306 64.38 -45.79 25.47
CA GLU A 306 64.33 -46.61 26.70
C GLU A 306 64.45 -48.11 26.40
N LEU A 307 63.75 -48.61 25.38
CA LEU A 307 63.79 -50.00 24.97
C LEU A 307 65.18 -50.41 24.47
N ASP A 308 65.85 -49.56 23.68
CA ASP A 308 67.19 -49.85 23.20
C ASP A 308 68.24 -49.79 24.33
N ARG A 309 68.15 -48.84 25.28
CA ARG A 309 68.96 -48.89 26.51
C ARG A 309 68.72 -50.17 27.31
N ALA A 310 67.46 -50.60 27.43
CA ALA A 310 67.11 -51.85 28.13
C ALA A 310 67.61 -53.10 27.40
N ARG A 311 67.62 -53.11 26.06
CA ARG A 311 68.22 -54.16 25.23
C ARG A 311 69.73 -54.22 25.45
N SER A 312 70.45 -53.10 25.30
CA SER A 312 71.89 -53.04 25.55
C SER A 312 72.23 -53.52 26.96
N ARG A 313 71.49 -53.10 27.99
CA ARG A 313 71.71 -53.58 29.37
C ARG A 313 71.40 -55.07 29.53
N THR A 314 70.46 -55.62 28.77
CA THR A 314 70.18 -57.06 28.74
C THR A 314 71.31 -57.82 28.06
N GLU A 315 71.88 -57.30 26.97
CA GLU A 315 73.03 -57.88 26.27
C GLU A 315 74.29 -57.86 27.15
N GLU A 316 74.56 -56.74 27.83
CA GLU A 316 75.60 -56.62 28.87
C GLU A 316 75.45 -57.71 29.93
N LEU A 317 74.27 -57.82 30.57
CA LEU A 317 74.00 -58.84 31.59
C LEU A 317 74.12 -60.28 31.04
N VAL A 318 73.81 -60.51 29.76
CA VAL A 318 74.01 -61.80 29.09
C VAL A 318 75.51 -62.09 28.85
N SER A 319 76.32 -61.09 28.52
CA SER A 319 77.78 -61.21 28.46
C SER A 319 78.41 -61.43 29.83
N GLU A 320 78.09 -60.60 30.84
CA GLU A 320 78.50 -60.79 32.24
C GLU A 320 78.14 -62.21 32.72
N GLY A 321 76.92 -62.67 32.42
CA GLY A 321 76.48 -64.03 32.73
C GLY A 321 77.21 -65.13 31.94
N ARG A 322 77.73 -64.86 30.73
CA ARG A 322 78.58 -65.80 29.99
C ARG A 322 79.97 -65.86 30.64
N GLU A 323 80.61 -64.73 30.89
CA GLU A 323 81.92 -64.63 31.54
C GLU A 323 81.92 -65.29 32.92
N LEU A 324 80.87 -65.08 33.73
CA LEU A 324 80.71 -65.75 35.01
C LEU A 324 80.59 -67.27 34.87
N ARG A 325 79.90 -67.79 33.85
CA ARG A 325 79.82 -69.24 33.57
C ARG A 325 81.16 -69.81 33.09
N GLU A 326 81.88 -69.08 32.24
CA GLU A 326 83.22 -69.48 31.79
C GLU A 326 84.21 -69.49 32.96
N ARG A 327 84.12 -68.50 33.87
CA ARG A 327 84.93 -68.44 35.09
C ARG A 327 84.57 -69.51 36.10
N ILE A 328 83.28 -69.86 36.25
CA ILE A 328 82.85 -71.03 37.03
C ILE A 328 83.44 -72.31 36.43
N GLY A 329 83.33 -72.51 35.12
CA GLY A 329 83.91 -73.68 34.45
C GLY A 329 85.44 -73.77 34.59
N ALA A 330 86.15 -72.63 34.52
CA ALA A 330 87.58 -72.58 34.79
C ALA A 330 87.91 -72.94 36.25
N LEU A 331 87.16 -72.41 37.22
CA LEU A 331 87.30 -72.75 38.64
C LEU A 331 86.94 -74.21 38.93
N GLU A 332 85.96 -74.80 38.23
CA GLU A 332 85.63 -76.23 38.32
C GLU A 332 86.77 -77.11 37.78
N VAL A 333 87.45 -76.68 36.71
CA VAL A 333 88.65 -77.36 36.17
C VAL A 333 89.84 -77.21 37.13
N GLU A 334 90.06 -76.04 37.73
CA GLU A 334 91.07 -75.84 38.78
C GLU A 334 90.77 -76.67 40.03
N LEU A 335 89.51 -76.73 40.47
CA LEU A 335 89.10 -77.56 41.59
C LEU A 335 89.30 -79.05 41.28
N GLY A 336 89.02 -79.46 40.03
CA GLY A 336 89.26 -80.82 39.55
C GLY A 336 90.75 -81.19 39.54
N SER A 337 91.62 -80.30 39.06
CA SER A 337 93.07 -80.53 39.05
C SER A 337 93.68 -80.48 40.47
N LEU A 338 93.19 -79.60 41.35
CA LEU A 338 93.54 -79.58 42.76
C LEU A 338 93.06 -80.85 43.49
N SER A 339 91.88 -81.38 43.16
CA SER A 339 91.40 -82.67 43.72
C SER A 339 92.25 -83.83 43.24
N GLN A 340 92.56 -83.90 41.94
CA GLN A 340 93.49 -84.92 41.40
C GLN A 340 94.88 -84.81 42.02
N GLY A 341 95.39 -83.59 42.22
CA GLY A 341 96.63 -83.35 42.96
C GLY A 341 96.54 -83.84 44.39
N ALA A 342 95.46 -83.56 45.11
CA ALA A 342 95.24 -84.03 46.48
C ALA A 342 95.09 -85.56 46.57
N ASP A 343 94.53 -86.21 45.55
CA ASP A 343 94.49 -87.67 45.44
C ASP A 343 95.86 -88.26 45.10
N GLY A 344 96.66 -87.59 44.27
CA GLY A 344 98.07 -87.89 44.04
C GLY A 344 98.89 -87.81 45.34
N TRP A 345 98.79 -86.70 46.07
CA TRP A 345 99.42 -86.53 47.39
C TRP A 345 98.94 -87.57 48.41
N ARG A 346 97.65 -87.97 48.39
CA ARG A 346 97.15 -89.09 49.21
C ARG A 346 97.79 -90.41 48.82
N HIS A 347 97.98 -90.67 47.53
CA HIS A 347 98.61 -91.90 47.03
C HIS A 347 100.10 -91.95 47.40
N GLU A 348 100.84 -90.89 47.12
CA GLU A 348 102.26 -90.72 47.45
C GLU A 348 102.49 -90.79 48.97
N LYS A 349 101.66 -90.13 49.77
CA LYS A 349 101.67 -90.28 51.22
C LYS A 349 101.47 -91.75 51.63
N GLY A 350 100.50 -92.44 51.04
CA GLY A 350 100.25 -93.85 51.32
C GLY A 350 101.38 -94.79 50.84
N GLU A 351 102.18 -94.38 49.86
CA GLU A 351 103.41 -95.08 49.44
C GLU A 351 104.57 -94.80 50.40
N LEU A 352 104.72 -93.56 50.88
CA LEU A 352 105.69 -93.19 51.89
C LEU A 352 105.41 -93.86 53.24
N GLU A 353 104.13 -93.99 53.64
CA GLU A 353 103.72 -94.74 54.84
C GLU A 353 104.07 -96.23 54.71
N ARG A 354 103.78 -96.88 53.57
CA ARG A 354 104.21 -98.26 53.29
C ARG A 354 105.72 -98.44 53.26
N SER A 355 106.44 -97.50 52.63
CA SER A 355 107.91 -97.47 52.61
C SER A 355 108.47 -97.34 54.01
N LEU A 356 107.88 -96.49 54.87
CA LEU A 356 108.26 -96.36 56.27
C LEU A 356 108.03 -97.67 57.04
N GLU A 357 106.87 -98.31 56.90
CA GLU A 357 106.58 -99.61 57.51
C GLU A 357 107.59 -100.69 57.08
N GLU A 358 107.95 -100.76 55.79
CA GLU A 358 108.99 -101.66 55.28
C GLU A 358 110.36 -101.36 55.90
N LYS A 359 110.74 -100.08 56.03
CA LYS A 359 112.01 -99.67 56.65
C LYS A 359 112.02 -99.94 58.15
N GLU A 360 110.91 -99.78 58.85
CA GLU A 360 110.77 -100.10 60.28
C GLU A 360 110.83 -101.61 60.54
N ALA A 361 110.19 -102.41 59.69
CA ALA A 361 110.29 -103.87 59.70
C ALA A 361 111.72 -104.34 59.40
N ALA A 362 112.40 -103.73 58.42
CA ALA A 362 113.81 -103.99 58.15
C ALA A 362 114.72 -103.59 59.33
N LEU A 363 114.41 -102.48 60.02
CA LEU A 363 115.09 -102.06 61.25
C LEU A 363 114.88 -103.04 62.40
N HIS A 364 113.67 -103.59 62.56
CA HIS A 364 113.40 -104.63 63.56
C HIS A 364 114.15 -105.92 63.24
N ALA A 365 114.16 -106.35 61.97
CA ALA A 365 114.96 -107.49 61.53
C ALA A 365 116.47 -107.27 61.72
N ALA A 366 116.98 -106.06 61.46
CA ALA A 366 118.36 -105.68 61.70
C ALA A 366 118.71 -105.70 63.20
N ARG A 367 117.84 -105.16 64.07
CA ARG A 367 118.01 -105.22 65.54
C ARG A 367 118.01 -106.67 66.04
N GLY A 368 117.13 -107.53 65.52
CA GLY A 368 117.12 -108.96 65.82
C GLY A 368 118.42 -109.66 65.40
N ARG A 369 118.97 -109.31 64.23
CA ARG A 369 120.30 -109.78 63.78
C ARG A 369 121.43 -109.29 64.68
N VAL A 370 121.42 -108.03 65.12
CA VAL A 370 122.43 -107.50 66.05
C VAL A 370 122.37 -108.26 67.38
N GLN A 371 121.19 -108.46 67.96
CA GLN A 371 121.04 -109.25 69.19
C GLN A 371 121.52 -110.71 69.02
N ALA A 372 121.22 -111.35 67.88
CA ALA A 372 121.74 -112.69 67.58
C ALA A 372 123.28 -112.70 67.53
N LEU A 373 123.89 -111.75 66.80
CA LEU A 373 125.35 -111.60 66.71
C LEU A 373 125.99 -111.26 68.07
N GLU A 374 125.32 -110.49 68.93
CA GLU A 374 125.77 -110.23 70.30
C GLU A 374 125.76 -111.52 71.15
N THR A 375 124.73 -112.36 71.03
CA THR A 375 124.70 -113.67 71.71
C THR A 375 125.75 -114.63 71.17
N GLU A 376 126.02 -114.64 69.86
CA GLU A 376 127.12 -115.41 69.27
C GLU A 376 128.48 -114.90 69.77
N LEU A 377 128.71 -113.58 69.81
CA LEU A 377 129.92 -112.97 70.36
C LEU A 377 130.14 -113.29 71.85
N GLN A 378 129.07 -113.33 72.65
CA GLN A 378 129.16 -113.80 74.03
C GLN A 378 129.53 -115.29 74.09
N GLY A 379 128.97 -116.12 73.20
CA GLY A 379 129.36 -117.52 73.03
C GLY A 379 130.82 -117.71 72.62
N PHE A 380 131.32 -116.90 71.68
CA PHE A 380 132.73 -116.90 71.28
C PHE A 380 133.65 -116.44 72.42
N ARG A 381 133.26 -115.43 73.20
CA ARG A 381 134.02 -114.99 74.39
C ARG A 381 134.07 -116.07 75.48
N ALA A 382 132.98 -116.80 75.71
CA ALA A 382 132.98 -117.94 76.62
C ALA A 382 133.94 -119.05 76.15
N ARG A 383 133.87 -119.45 74.88
CA ARG A 383 134.79 -120.43 74.28
C ARG A 383 136.25 -119.95 74.31
N ALA A 384 136.51 -118.66 74.09
CA ALA A 384 137.85 -118.08 74.18
C ALA A 384 138.41 -118.13 75.62
N ALA A 385 137.57 -117.91 76.63
CA ALA A 385 137.94 -118.07 78.03
C ALA A 385 138.21 -119.55 78.39
N GLU A 386 137.41 -120.49 77.87
CA GLU A 386 137.68 -121.93 77.99
C GLU A 386 139.01 -122.33 77.33
N PHE A 387 139.29 -121.81 76.12
CA PHE A 387 140.57 -122.02 75.44
C PHE A 387 141.75 -121.42 76.21
N GLN A 388 141.61 -120.23 76.82
CA GLN A 388 142.64 -119.66 77.70
C GLN A 388 142.87 -120.49 78.96
N ALA A 389 141.80 -121.01 79.59
CA ALA A 389 141.92 -121.91 80.72
C ALA A 389 142.60 -123.25 80.34
N ALA A 390 142.27 -123.79 79.17
CA ALA A 390 142.93 -124.97 78.62
C ALA A 390 144.42 -124.73 78.30
N LEU A 391 144.77 -123.54 77.79
CA LEU A 391 146.15 -123.11 77.56
C LEU A 391 146.94 -123.00 78.88
N GLN A 392 146.39 -122.36 79.92
CA GLN A 392 147.05 -122.28 81.23
C GLN A 392 147.22 -123.67 81.88
N ALA A 393 146.25 -124.58 81.69
CA ALA A 393 146.38 -125.97 82.12
C ALA A 393 147.45 -126.75 81.32
N ALA A 394 147.63 -126.44 80.03
CA ALA A 394 148.69 -127.01 79.20
C ALA A 394 150.08 -126.46 79.56
N GLU A 395 150.21 -125.17 79.85
CA GLU A 395 151.46 -124.53 80.29
C GLU A 395 151.95 -125.07 81.64
N LEU A 396 151.04 -125.37 82.57
CA LEU A 396 151.37 -126.06 83.82
C LEU A 396 151.89 -127.49 83.57
N ARG A 397 151.25 -128.25 82.67
CA ARG A 397 151.76 -129.57 82.24
C ARG A 397 153.10 -129.49 81.52
N SER A 398 153.35 -128.43 80.74
CA SER A 398 154.62 -128.22 80.05
C SER A 398 155.78 -128.06 81.04
N ARG A 399 155.57 -127.31 82.14
CA ARG A 399 156.59 -127.11 83.18
C ARG A 399 156.89 -128.37 84.01
N ASP A 400 155.92 -129.29 84.14
CA ASP A 400 156.16 -130.60 84.74
C ASP A 400 156.87 -131.56 83.76
N LEU A 401 156.57 -131.48 82.46
CA LEU A 401 157.27 -132.25 81.42
C LEU A 401 158.73 -131.80 81.21
N GLU A 402 159.02 -130.50 81.26
CA GLU A 402 160.40 -129.97 81.17
C GLU A 402 161.30 -130.43 82.33
N ARG A 403 160.73 -130.74 83.50
CA ARG A 403 161.48 -131.37 84.61
C ARG A 403 161.76 -132.86 84.38
N LEU A 404 160.93 -133.55 83.60
CA LEU A 404 161.10 -134.98 83.28
C LEU A 404 161.99 -135.18 82.04
N ALA A 405 161.96 -134.25 81.09
CA ALA A 405 162.81 -134.26 79.88
C ALA A 405 164.30 -133.98 80.16
N GLY A 406 164.68 -133.66 81.40
CA GLY A 406 166.08 -133.58 81.82
C GLY A 406 166.76 -134.93 82.10
N ILE A 407 166.07 -136.07 81.95
CA ILE A 407 166.54 -137.39 82.43
C ILE A 407 166.63 -138.48 81.31
N ALA A 408 166.15 -138.22 80.09
CA ALA A 408 166.34 -139.11 78.91
C ALA A 408 166.64 -138.24 77.68
N LEU A 409 167.79 -138.26 77.01
CA LEU A 409 168.66 -139.35 76.54
C LEU A 409 168.04 -140.20 75.41
N GLU A 410 168.69 -140.14 74.24
CA GLU A 410 168.73 -141.15 73.16
C GLU A 410 167.43 -141.84 72.67
N THR A 411 166.88 -141.41 71.52
CA THR A 411 166.73 -142.22 70.27
C THR A 411 165.95 -141.51 69.13
N SER A 412 166.30 -141.83 67.88
CA SER A 412 165.60 -141.68 66.56
C SER A 412 164.31 -140.83 66.44
N VAL A 413 164.18 -139.83 65.53
CA VAL A 413 163.99 -139.93 64.05
C VAL A 413 162.73 -140.72 63.64
N PRO A 414 161.85 -140.33 62.66
CA PRO A 414 161.76 -139.08 61.84
C PRO A 414 160.36 -138.41 61.71
N VAL A 415 160.35 -137.22 61.09
CA VAL A 415 159.41 -136.66 60.07
C VAL A 415 157.93 -137.14 60.01
N GLY A 416 157.01 -136.18 60.19
CA GLY A 416 155.57 -136.18 59.93
C GLY A 416 154.89 -135.15 60.88
N ASP A 417 154.07 -134.17 60.49
CA ASP A 417 153.35 -133.96 59.23
C ASP A 417 153.31 -132.46 58.82
N HIS A 418 153.44 -132.18 57.52
CA HIS A 418 153.38 -130.81 56.97
C HIS A 418 151.95 -130.26 56.75
N GLU A 419 150.92 -131.01 57.15
CA GLU A 419 149.52 -130.71 56.78
C GLU A 419 148.87 -129.62 57.66
N ASP A 420 149.21 -129.57 58.96
CA ASP A 420 148.64 -128.59 59.90
C ASP A 420 149.15 -127.17 59.69
N LEU A 421 150.36 -127.02 59.12
CA LEU A 421 150.91 -125.72 58.72
C LEU A 421 150.20 -125.16 57.47
N ARG A 422 149.72 -126.02 56.56
CA ARG A 422 148.88 -125.60 55.43
C ARG A 422 147.51 -125.12 55.90
N LYS A 423 146.81 -125.93 56.72
CA LYS A 423 145.49 -125.58 57.27
C LYS A 423 145.49 -124.24 58.02
N ARG A 424 146.60 -123.88 58.68
CA ARG A 424 146.78 -122.57 59.32
C ARG A 424 147.03 -121.41 58.35
N MET A 425 147.66 -121.63 57.20
CA MET A 425 147.80 -120.60 56.18
C MET A 425 146.47 -120.33 55.47
N ASP A 426 145.74 -121.39 55.09
CA ASP A 426 144.44 -121.27 54.42
C ASP A 426 143.43 -120.49 55.29
N ALA A 427 143.45 -120.69 56.62
CA ALA A 427 142.61 -119.95 57.56
C ALA A 427 142.93 -118.44 57.62
N ILE A 428 144.20 -118.04 57.50
CA ILE A 428 144.64 -116.64 57.55
C ILE A 428 144.34 -115.93 56.22
N GLU A 429 144.42 -116.63 55.08
CA GLU A 429 144.02 -116.07 53.78
C GLU A 429 142.50 -115.83 53.71
N GLU A 430 141.69 -116.72 54.30
CA GLU A 430 140.23 -116.53 54.33
C GLU A 430 139.80 -115.41 55.28
N GLU A 431 140.47 -115.25 56.44
CA GLU A 431 140.24 -114.11 57.34
C GLU A 431 140.51 -112.76 56.65
N ARG A 432 141.54 -112.69 55.79
CA ARG A 432 141.81 -111.51 54.95
C ARG A 432 140.77 -111.29 53.84
N ARG A 433 140.17 -112.34 53.27
CA ARG A 433 139.05 -112.19 52.32
C ARG A 433 137.83 -111.57 52.98
N VAL A 434 137.48 -112.03 54.19
CA VAL A 434 136.36 -111.47 54.96
C VAL A 434 136.59 -109.98 55.26
N GLN A 435 137.82 -109.59 55.61
CA GLN A 435 138.17 -108.21 55.90
C GLN A 435 138.07 -107.30 54.66
N ALA A 436 138.53 -107.76 53.49
CA ALA A 436 138.39 -107.02 52.22
C ALA A 436 136.92 -106.81 51.80
N VAL A 437 136.03 -107.76 52.11
CA VAL A 437 134.58 -107.60 51.86
C VAL A 437 133.95 -106.54 52.78
N GLN A 438 134.39 -106.44 54.03
CA GLN A 438 133.93 -105.39 54.96
C GLN A 438 134.38 -103.99 54.53
N GLU A 439 135.63 -103.84 54.08
CA GLU A 439 136.14 -102.56 53.54
C GLU A 439 135.38 -102.13 52.28
N GLY A 440 135.07 -103.06 51.37
CA GLY A 440 134.24 -102.78 50.20
C GLY A 440 132.84 -102.24 50.56
N TYR A 441 132.19 -102.83 51.56
CA TYR A 441 130.86 -102.41 52.01
C TYR A 441 130.86 -100.98 52.59
N HIS A 442 131.93 -100.59 53.30
CA HIS A 442 132.06 -99.22 53.83
C HIS A 442 132.27 -98.19 52.72
N ILE A 443 133.08 -98.49 51.70
CA ILE A 443 133.29 -97.60 50.54
C ILE A 443 131.97 -97.39 49.78
N GLU A 444 131.21 -98.46 49.53
CA GLU A 444 129.92 -98.39 48.85
C GLU A 444 128.87 -97.60 49.65
N THR A 445 128.89 -97.69 50.97
CA THR A 445 128.00 -96.92 51.86
C THR A 445 128.33 -95.42 51.83
N ILE A 446 129.61 -95.04 51.80
CA ILE A 446 130.05 -93.64 51.73
C ILE A 446 129.63 -93.02 50.39
N GLY A 447 129.89 -93.69 49.27
CA GLY A 447 129.53 -93.18 47.94
C GLY A 447 128.03 -92.95 47.75
N ARG A 448 127.18 -93.71 48.46
CA ARG A 448 125.72 -93.51 48.44
C ARG A 448 125.29 -92.23 49.15
N LEU A 449 125.91 -91.93 50.31
CA LEU A 449 125.64 -90.70 51.06
C LEU A 449 126.14 -89.44 50.34
N GLU A 450 127.27 -89.53 49.63
CA GLU A 450 127.79 -88.44 48.80
C GLU A 450 126.83 -88.12 47.63
N ALA A 451 126.27 -89.14 46.97
CA ALA A 451 125.29 -88.97 45.91
C ALA A 451 123.97 -88.34 46.41
N GLU A 452 123.49 -88.74 47.59
CA GLU A 452 122.31 -88.15 48.24
C GLU A 452 122.55 -86.67 48.63
N MET A 453 123.75 -86.33 49.10
CA MET A 453 124.12 -84.93 49.37
C MET A 453 124.24 -84.07 48.10
N GLU A 454 124.70 -84.63 46.98
CA GLU A 454 124.72 -83.89 45.71
C GLU A 454 123.32 -83.64 45.15
N ALA A 455 122.39 -84.60 45.28
CA ALA A 455 121.00 -84.41 44.88
C ALA A 455 120.37 -83.23 45.63
N ALA A 456 120.43 -83.24 46.98
CA ALA A 456 119.88 -82.17 47.81
C ALA A 456 120.49 -80.77 47.54
N ARG A 457 121.73 -80.71 47.00
CA ARG A 457 122.34 -79.44 46.57
C ARG A 457 121.80 -78.92 45.23
N ARG A 458 121.41 -79.79 44.32
CA ARG A 458 120.78 -79.39 43.05
C ARG A 458 119.38 -78.83 43.31
N ASP A 459 118.59 -79.53 44.11
CA ASP A 459 117.24 -79.12 44.50
C ASP A 459 117.22 -77.74 45.18
N LEU A 460 118.22 -77.47 46.03
CA LEU A 460 118.39 -76.15 46.68
C LEU A 460 118.77 -75.04 45.68
N SER A 461 119.54 -75.35 44.63
CA SER A 461 119.88 -74.40 43.58
C SER A 461 118.65 -74.04 42.74
N GLU A 462 117.88 -75.05 42.31
CA GLU A 462 116.65 -74.84 41.53
C GLU A 462 115.61 -74.01 42.32
N ALA A 463 115.50 -74.24 43.63
CA ALA A 463 114.66 -73.41 44.50
C ALA A 463 115.12 -71.94 44.60
N GLN A 464 116.42 -71.67 44.55
CA GLN A 464 116.97 -70.31 44.55
C GLN A 464 116.75 -69.59 43.19
N ASP A 465 116.86 -70.32 42.08
CA ASP A 465 116.58 -69.79 40.75
C ASP A 465 115.08 -69.46 40.60
N LEU A 466 114.18 -70.32 41.09
CA LEU A 466 112.73 -70.04 41.12
C LEU A 466 112.38 -68.82 42.00
N LEU A 467 113.02 -68.66 43.15
CA LEU A 467 112.80 -67.52 44.04
C LEU A 467 113.25 -66.20 43.40
N SER A 468 114.41 -66.19 42.72
CA SER A 468 114.90 -65.00 42.03
C SER A 468 114.06 -64.62 40.81
N ALA A 469 113.53 -65.60 40.07
CA ALA A 469 112.56 -65.39 38.99
C ALA A 469 111.19 -64.87 39.48
N ALA A 470 110.75 -65.26 40.68
CA ALA A 470 109.56 -64.68 41.31
C ALA A 470 109.78 -63.20 41.68
N GLN A 471 110.94 -62.88 42.27
CA GLN A 471 111.30 -61.51 42.65
C GLN A 471 111.53 -60.56 41.46
N SER A 472 111.92 -61.07 40.28
CA SER A 472 111.99 -60.23 39.07
C SER A 472 110.59 -59.86 38.57
N ARG A 473 109.67 -60.83 38.53
CA ARG A 473 108.27 -60.61 38.13
C ARG A 473 107.52 -59.66 39.07
N GLU A 474 107.81 -59.72 40.37
CA GLU A 474 107.26 -58.78 41.35
C GLU A 474 107.67 -57.33 41.02
N ARG A 475 108.96 -57.09 40.69
CA ARG A 475 109.47 -55.77 40.28
C ARG A 475 108.91 -55.30 38.93
N GLU A 476 108.72 -56.22 37.98
CA GLU A 476 108.08 -55.94 36.68
C GLU A 476 106.62 -55.48 36.82
N ILE A 477 105.94 -55.84 37.93
CA ILE A 477 104.57 -55.41 38.24
C ILE A 477 104.56 -54.13 39.10
N GLU A 478 105.55 -53.92 39.99
CA GLU A 478 105.65 -52.70 40.80
C GLU A 478 105.86 -51.42 39.97
N GLU A 479 106.69 -51.45 38.91
CA GLU A 479 106.94 -50.25 38.08
C GLU A 479 105.67 -49.70 37.40
N PRO A 480 104.89 -50.47 36.62
CA PRO A 480 103.68 -49.96 35.98
C PRO A 480 102.62 -49.54 37.00
N LEU A 481 102.58 -50.15 38.19
CA LEU A 481 101.70 -49.71 39.27
C LEU A 481 102.10 -48.32 39.80
N ARG A 482 103.39 -48.08 40.07
CA ARG A 482 103.90 -46.75 40.48
C ARG A 482 103.67 -45.69 39.39
N LEU A 483 103.79 -46.06 38.11
CA LEU A 483 103.54 -45.18 36.97
C LEU A 483 102.04 -44.81 36.84
N SER A 484 101.15 -45.77 37.12
CA SER A 484 99.70 -45.55 37.23
C SER A 484 99.35 -44.62 38.39
N GLU A 485 99.90 -44.86 39.58
CA GLU A 485 99.69 -44.00 40.76
C GLU A 485 100.19 -42.57 40.54
N ALA A 486 101.35 -42.39 39.92
CA ALA A 486 101.89 -41.07 39.61
C ALA A 486 100.99 -40.30 38.63
N ARG A 487 100.47 -40.98 37.61
CA ARG A 487 99.54 -40.38 36.63
C ARG A 487 98.18 -40.03 37.24
N ASN A 488 97.70 -40.84 38.19
CA ASN A 488 96.46 -40.53 38.91
C ASN A 488 96.63 -39.28 39.79
N ARG A 489 97.74 -39.14 40.51
CA ARG A 489 98.04 -37.91 41.28
C ARG A 489 98.13 -36.67 40.38
N GLU A 490 98.75 -36.78 39.20
CA GLU A 490 98.81 -35.66 38.24
C GLU A 490 97.40 -35.25 37.75
N LEU A 491 96.49 -36.22 37.55
CA LEU A 491 95.10 -35.93 37.18
C LEU A 491 94.31 -35.31 38.35
N GLU A 492 94.54 -35.77 39.58
CA GLU A 492 93.96 -35.17 40.79
C GLU A 492 94.40 -33.70 40.96
N GLU A 493 95.70 -33.41 40.86
CA GLU A 493 96.25 -32.05 40.95
C GLU A 493 95.68 -31.10 39.86
N ARG A 494 95.53 -31.58 38.63
CA ARG A 494 94.91 -30.81 37.53
C ARG A 494 93.42 -30.53 37.78
N LEU A 495 92.71 -31.47 38.38
CA LEU A 495 91.28 -31.34 38.66
C LEU A 495 91.04 -30.38 39.84
N GLU A 496 91.90 -30.41 40.87
CA GLU A 496 91.93 -29.40 41.93
C GLU A 496 92.24 -27.99 41.38
N GLN A 497 93.21 -27.86 40.45
CA GLN A 497 93.47 -26.59 39.77
C GLN A 497 92.25 -26.05 39.00
N ALA A 498 91.61 -26.88 38.17
CA ALA A 498 90.44 -26.46 37.40
C ALA A 498 89.26 -26.05 38.31
N LEU A 499 89.07 -26.73 39.44
CA LEU A 499 88.07 -26.35 40.44
C LEU A 499 88.41 -25.00 41.11
N ALA A 500 89.69 -24.75 41.41
CA ALA A 500 90.13 -23.46 41.95
C ALA A 500 89.93 -22.31 40.94
N GLU A 501 90.23 -22.53 39.66
CA GLU A 501 89.99 -21.56 38.58
C GLU A 501 88.51 -21.23 38.41
N LEU A 502 87.63 -22.25 38.42
CA LEU A 502 86.17 -22.05 38.35
C LEU A 502 85.63 -21.30 39.58
N GLN A 503 86.17 -21.57 40.78
CA GLN A 503 85.80 -20.83 41.98
C GLN A 503 86.28 -19.38 41.93
N ALA A 504 87.49 -19.11 41.41
CA ALA A 504 88.00 -17.76 41.20
C ALA A 504 87.16 -16.99 40.17
N ALA A 505 86.87 -17.59 39.01
CA ALA A 505 86.02 -16.98 37.98
C ALA A 505 84.60 -16.68 38.50
N ARG A 506 84.03 -17.57 39.33
CA ARG A 506 82.74 -17.34 40.00
C ARG A 506 82.81 -16.20 41.03
N ALA A 507 83.91 -16.07 41.76
CA ALA A 507 84.14 -14.97 42.67
C ALA A 507 84.32 -13.63 41.94
N GLU A 508 85.02 -13.60 40.81
CA GLU A 508 85.12 -12.41 39.94
C GLU A 508 83.76 -12.00 39.37
N LEU A 509 82.93 -12.95 38.93
CA LEU A 509 81.58 -12.68 38.45
C LEU A 509 80.70 -12.07 39.56
N ALA A 510 80.81 -12.60 40.79
CA ALA A 510 80.06 -12.12 41.96
C ALA A 510 80.56 -10.77 42.50
N ALA A 511 81.84 -10.45 42.31
CA ALA A 511 82.45 -9.19 42.73
C ALA A 511 82.21 -8.03 41.74
N ARG A 512 81.66 -8.31 40.56
CA ARG A 512 81.42 -7.31 39.51
C ARG A 512 80.16 -6.47 39.85
N PRO A 513 80.29 -5.17 40.18
CA PRO A 513 79.14 -4.36 40.57
C PRO A 513 78.21 -4.15 39.38
N VAL A 514 76.92 -4.49 39.57
CA VAL A 514 75.88 -4.28 38.56
C VAL A 514 75.54 -2.78 38.50
N SER A 515 76.12 -2.08 37.52
CA SER A 515 75.72 -0.70 37.19
C SER A 515 74.31 -0.67 36.59
N PRO A 516 73.35 0.07 37.18
CA PRO A 516 71.96 0.07 36.73
C PRO A 516 71.65 1.20 35.73
N GLU A 517 72.28 1.18 34.54
CA GLU A 517 71.87 2.05 33.43
C GLU A 517 71.82 1.26 32.11
N LEU A 518 70.61 0.84 31.73
CA LEU A 518 70.30 0.36 30.37
C LEU A 518 69.52 1.46 29.62
N PRO A 519 70.00 1.93 28.45
CA PRO A 519 69.31 2.96 27.70
C PRO A 519 68.05 2.41 27.02
N CYS A 520 66.92 3.10 27.19
CA CYS A 520 65.67 2.77 26.51
C CYS A 520 65.79 3.02 24.99
N ILE A 521 65.99 1.95 24.20
CA ILE A 521 65.94 2.03 22.74
C ILE A 521 64.47 2.00 22.31
N ARG A 522 63.93 3.16 21.94
CA ARG A 522 62.71 3.26 21.11
C ARG A 522 63.08 2.91 19.66
N VAL A 523 62.30 2.01 19.05
CA VAL A 523 62.33 1.78 17.59
C VAL A 523 60.91 2.02 17.06
N ASP A 524 60.67 3.22 16.56
CA ASP A 524 59.48 3.59 15.79
C ASP A 524 59.86 3.70 14.31
N ALA A 525 59.61 2.66 13.50
CA ALA A 525 59.47 2.74 12.03
C ALA A 525 58.98 1.40 11.42
N PRO A 526 58.05 1.41 10.46
CA PRO A 526 57.67 0.21 9.71
C PRO A 526 58.65 -0.07 8.56
N LEU A 527 58.81 -1.34 8.19
CA LEU A 527 59.49 -1.75 6.95
C LEU A 527 58.51 -2.55 6.08
N GLU A 528 58.44 -2.14 4.82
CA GLU A 528 57.48 -2.60 3.82
C GLU A 528 57.91 -3.94 3.19
N GLU A 529 56.94 -4.71 2.70
CA GLU A 529 57.17 -5.90 1.89
C GLU A 529 57.66 -5.49 0.48
N GLU A 530 58.89 -5.87 0.10
CA GLU A 530 59.25 -5.96 -1.32
C GLU A 530 59.52 -7.41 -1.73
N VAL A 531 58.67 -7.91 -2.63
CA VAL A 531 58.80 -9.20 -3.31
C VAL A 531 59.50 -8.98 -4.65
N SER A 532 60.64 -9.65 -4.90
CA SER A 532 61.09 -9.99 -6.25
C SER A 532 62.21 -11.05 -6.28
N PRO A 533 62.42 -11.76 -7.42
CA PRO A 533 62.61 -13.22 -7.32
C PRO A 533 63.87 -13.80 -7.99
N GLY A 534 64.21 -15.02 -7.55
CA GLY A 534 64.83 -16.07 -8.39
C GLY A 534 66.35 -16.04 -8.55
N ILE A 535 66.84 -17.06 -9.29
CA ILE A 535 68.24 -17.48 -9.54
C ILE A 535 68.71 -18.60 -8.59
N PRO A 536 69.39 -19.66 -9.09
CA PRO A 536 69.03 -21.03 -8.70
C PRO A 536 70.02 -21.74 -7.76
N VAL A 537 69.53 -22.80 -7.12
CA VAL A 537 70.35 -23.77 -6.38
C VAL A 537 71.06 -24.71 -7.35
N GLU A 538 72.36 -24.49 -7.58
CA GLU A 538 73.24 -25.55 -8.07
C GLU A 538 73.70 -26.45 -6.91
N SER A 539 73.69 -27.75 -7.16
CA SER A 539 74.00 -28.79 -6.20
C SER A 539 75.51 -28.91 -5.91
N GLY A 540 75.89 -28.81 -4.63
CA GLY A 540 77.17 -29.27 -4.07
C GLY A 540 76.91 -30.33 -2.98
N PRO A 541 77.82 -31.29 -2.76
CA PRO A 541 77.55 -32.45 -1.92
C PRO A 541 77.52 -32.07 -0.43
N ALA A 542 76.53 -32.60 0.30
CA ALA A 542 76.53 -32.59 1.75
C ALA A 542 77.52 -33.65 2.26
N GLU A 543 78.54 -33.22 2.99
CA GLU A 543 79.30 -34.10 3.89
C GLU A 543 78.57 -34.15 5.23
N ASP A 544 78.29 -35.36 5.72
CA ASP A 544 77.64 -35.59 7.00
C ASP A 544 78.57 -35.21 8.16
N LEU A 545 78.13 -34.27 9.00
CA LEU A 545 78.62 -34.13 10.38
C LEU A 545 77.44 -33.86 11.32
N PRO A 546 77.29 -34.65 12.41
CA PRO A 546 76.26 -34.41 13.41
C PRO A 546 76.69 -33.30 14.37
N VAL A 547 75.77 -32.40 14.69
CA VAL A 547 75.90 -31.48 15.83
C VAL A 547 74.72 -31.70 16.76
N GLU A 548 74.92 -32.56 17.75
CA GLU A 548 74.16 -32.50 19.00
C GLU A 548 74.67 -31.31 19.81
N ALA A 549 73.76 -30.39 20.16
CA ALA A 549 73.97 -29.41 21.21
C ALA A 549 72.60 -28.97 21.75
N ASP A 550 72.29 -29.40 22.97
CA ASP A 550 71.03 -29.07 23.65
C ASP A 550 70.84 -27.56 23.82
N ALA A 551 69.63 -27.08 23.48
CA ALA A 551 69.13 -25.78 23.89
C ALA A 551 68.10 -25.96 25.02
N ILE A 552 68.57 -25.89 26.26
CA ILE A 552 67.72 -25.83 27.45
C ILE A 552 66.85 -24.56 27.37
N SER A 553 65.54 -24.72 27.23
CA SER A 553 64.57 -23.61 27.23
C SER A 553 63.59 -23.72 28.40
N GLU A 554 63.82 -22.84 29.38
CA GLU A 554 62.87 -22.17 30.27
C GLU A 554 61.54 -22.88 30.65
N ALA A 555 61.45 -23.25 31.93
CA ALA A 555 60.20 -23.69 32.55
C ALA A 555 59.29 -22.49 32.95
N PRO A 556 57.99 -22.50 32.61
CA PRO A 556 57.00 -21.65 33.24
C PRO A 556 56.50 -22.27 34.57
N TRP A 557 56.24 -21.41 35.56
CA TRP A 557 55.74 -21.81 36.88
C TRP A 557 54.26 -22.24 36.83
N PRO A 558 53.84 -23.31 37.53
CA PRO A 558 52.43 -23.66 37.64
C PRO A 558 51.72 -22.88 38.75
N GLU A 559 51.07 -21.76 38.40
CA GLU A 559 49.93 -21.27 39.17
C GLU A 559 48.73 -22.21 38.95
N THR A 560 48.50 -23.18 39.86
CA THR A 560 47.18 -23.83 40.09
C THR A 560 47.22 -24.82 41.26
N LEU A 561 47.45 -24.32 42.49
CA LEU A 561 47.17 -25.09 43.72
C LEU A 561 46.44 -24.21 44.75
N ARG A 562 45.17 -23.94 44.46
CA ARG A 562 44.15 -23.54 45.45
C ARG A 562 42.80 -24.18 45.12
N ASP A 563 42.04 -24.45 46.19
CA ASP A 563 40.60 -24.70 46.22
C ASP A 563 40.03 -26.00 45.62
N GLU A 564 40.49 -27.18 46.08
CA GLU A 564 39.64 -28.40 46.11
C GLU A 564 39.64 -29.18 47.44
N SER A 565 40.29 -28.71 48.51
CA SER A 565 40.34 -29.42 49.82
C SER A 565 39.21 -29.03 50.80
N SER A 566 38.03 -28.62 50.32
CA SER A 566 36.91 -28.24 51.21
C SER A 566 35.52 -28.36 50.58
N ARG A 567 35.02 -29.60 50.46
CA ARG A 567 33.57 -29.92 50.51
C ARG A 567 33.31 -31.43 50.66
N ALA A 568 32.71 -31.79 51.81
CA ALA A 568 31.94 -33.01 52.11
C ALA A 568 32.55 -34.41 51.74
N LEU A 569 32.75 -35.37 52.65
CA LEU A 569 32.33 -35.50 54.06
C LEU A 569 30.85 -35.19 54.34
N GLU A 570 29.95 -35.68 53.49
CA GLU A 570 28.52 -35.91 53.80
C GLU A 570 27.85 -36.67 52.64
N SER A 571 27.89 -38.01 52.65
CA SER A 571 26.93 -38.90 51.93
C SER A 571 27.17 -40.41 52.12
N GLU A 572 27.74 -40.84 53.27
CA GLU A 572 27.46 -42.20 53.76
C GLU A 572 26.10 -42.21 54.46
N LEU A 573 25.00 -42.27 53.70
CA LEU A 573 23.66 -42.68 54.14
C LEU A 573 22.69 -42.65 52.95
N LEU A 574 21.99 -43.78 52.71
CA LEU A 574 21.01 -44.00 51.63
C LEU A 574 21.66 -44.07 50.22
N GLY A 575 21.40 -45.05 49.38
CA GLY A 575 20.55 -46.24 49.54
C GLY A 575 20.59 -47.11 48.28
N SER A 576 20.27 -48.38 48.43
CA SER A 576 20.16 -49.36 47.33
C SER A 576 19.13 -48.96 46.26
N VAL A 577 19.53 -48.91 44.98
CA VAL A 577 18.63 -49.11 43.84
C VAL A 577 19.32 -49.98 42.77
N ASP A 578 18.51 -50.86 42.17
CA ASP A 578 18.85 -52.00 41.31
C ASP A 578 19.06 -51.61 39.82
N PRO A 579 20.09 -52.11 39.11
CA PRO A 579 20.34 -51.80 37.71
C PRO A 579 19.60 -52.76 36.73
N ARG A 580 18.26 -52.82 36.77
CA ARG A 580 17.45 -53.56 35.77
C ARG A 580 16.10 -52.90 35.46
N ARG A 581 15.76 -52.88 34.15
CA ARG A 581 14.62 -52.20 33.48
C ARG A 581 14.83 -50.67 33.36
N PHE A 582 14.45 -50.01 32.28
CA PHE A 582 13.47 -50.36 31.23
C PHE A 582 14.02 -50.24 29.80
N ASP A 583 13.60 -51.19 28.95
CA ASP A 583 13.13 -50.87 27.60
C ASP A 583 11.70 -50.34 27.71
N GLU A 584 11.41 -49.17 27.12
CA GLU A 584 10.19 -48.81 26.37
C GLU A 584 10.37 -47.46 25.66
#